data_AF-A0A8G0ZRG8-F1
#
_entry.id   AF-A0A8G0ZRG8-F1
#
_cell.length_a   1.000
_cell.length_b   1.000
_cell.length_c   1.000
_cell.angle_alpha   90.00
_cell.angle_beta   90.00
_cell.angle_gamma   90.00
#
_symmetry.space_group_name_H-M   'P 1'
#
loop_
_entity.id
_entity.type
_entity.pdbx_description
1 polymer ?
#
loop_
_entity_poly.entity_id
_entity_poly.type
_entity_poly.pdbx_seq_one_letter_code
_entity_poly.pdbx_strand_id
1 'polypeptide(L)'
;MGREAETEVRFAGAAGRARLLLEADALILRGGLKARLERTGLGAATAQDGVLRIETVEGVLEADLGAAAEAWAKAVATPPPDLAQKLGLRADRRVVVLGALSGPEIAAAVDPWRAEAGGAAMALAELPDAATFGAVWPVAEALALPFWGVTRKGKGAAFAEADLRAALRAAGWIDSKTCAVSPDWTATRFGLRR
;
A
#
# COMPACT_ATOMS: atom_id res chain seq x y z
N MET A 1 5.48 -3.82 -2.17
CA MET A 1 6.52 -4.47 -1.35
C MET A 1 7.72 -3.57 -1.42
N GLY A 2 8.29 -3.18 -0.28
CA GLY A 2 9.54 -2.44 -0.24
C GLY A 2 10.72 -3.29 -0.71
N ARG A 3 11.90 -2.69 -0.85
CA ARG A 3 13.16 -3.39 -1.14
C ARG A 3 14.13 -3.15 0.00
N GLU A 4 14.97 -4.13 0.29
CA GLU A 4 16.03 -3.96 1.26
C GLU A 4 17.31 -4.71 0.88
N ALA A 5 18.46 -4.14 1.25
CA ALA A 5 19.77 -4.71 1.01
C ALA A 5 20.78 -4.17 2.03
N GLU A 6 21.76 -4.99 2.41
CA GLU A 6 22.96 -4.49 3.07
C GLU A 6 24.03 -4.17 2.03
N THR A 7 24.65 -3.00 2.15
CA THR A 7 25.57 -2.49 1.14
C THR A 7 26.51 -1.43 1.73
N GLU A 8 27.64 -1.19 1.06
CA GLU A 8 28.45 0.00 1.28
C GLU A 8 27.77 1.21 0.65
N VAL A 9 27.55 2.25 1.46
CA VAL A 9 26.87 3.48 1.04
C VAL A 9 27.81 4.65 1.17
N ARG A 10 27.77 5.57 0.20
CA ARG A 10 28.37 6.91 0.29
C ARG A 10 27.26 7.95 0.18
N PHE A 11 27.19 8.84 1.16
CA PHE A 11 26.18 9.89 1.19
C PHE A 11 26.61 11.05 2.10
N ALA A 12 26.35 12.29 1.67
CA ALA A 12 26.63 13.52 2.44
C ALA A 12 28.06 13.60 3.02
N GLY A 13 29.06 13.17 2.26
CA GLY A 13 30.48 13.18 2.68
C GLY A 13 30.88 12.06 3.65
N ALA A 14 29.96 11.15 4.01
CA ALA A 14 30.23 9.97 4.82
C ALA A 14 30.14 8.69 3.98
N ALA A 15 30.85 7.66 4.41
CA ALA A 15 30.84 6.33 3.80
C ALA A 15 30.77 5.24 4.87
N GLY A 16 30.05 4.16 4.57
CA GLY A 16 30.09 2.95 5.38
C GLY A 16 28.93 2.00 5.12
N ARG A 17 29.01 0.83 5.74
CA ARG A 17 28.00 -0.22 5.63
C ARG A 17 26.67 0.19 6.26
N ALA A 18 25.60 0.08 5.48
CA ALA A 18 24.24 0.33 5.94
C ALA A 18 23.25 -0.66 5.31
N ARG A 19 22.12 -0.87 5.99
CA ARG A 19 20.92 -1.45 5.40
C ARG A 19 20.16 -0.34 4.71
N LEU A 20 20.03 -0.46 3.40
CA LEU A 20 19.20 0.39 2.55
C LEU A 20 17.80 -0.21 2.50
N LEU A 21 16.77 0.59 2.79
CA LEU A 21 15.36 0.20 2.69
C LEU A 21 14.62 1.20 1.79
N LEU A 22 14.01 0.72 0.72
CA LEU A 22 13.08 1.49 -0.10
C LEU A 22 11.66 1.17 0.34
N GLU A 23 11.04 2.11 1.03
CA GLU A 23 9.64 2.07 1.46
C GLU A 23 8.75 2.87 0.50
N ALA A 24 7.44 2.88 0.76
CA ALA A 24 6.47 3.59 -0.07
C ALA A 24 6.63 5.12 -0.02
N ASP A 25 7.11 5.65 1.10
CA ASP A 25 7.20 7.07 1.42
C ASP A 25 8.64 7.58 1.54
N ALA A 26 9.63 6.70 1.77
CA ALA A 26 11.02 7.10 1.95
C ALA A 26 12.03 6.04 1.52
N LEU A 27 13.26 6.49 1.25
CA LEU A 27 14.46 5.67 1.24
C LEU A 27 15.19 5.84 2.59
N ILE A 28 15.46 4.74 3.27
CA ILE A 28 15.98 4.75 4.64
C ILE A 28 17.31 4.03 4.69
N LEU A 29 18.30 4.68 5.30
CA LEU A 29 19.58 4.08 5.67
C LEU A 29 19.56 3.76 7.17
N ARG A 30 19.90 2.51 7.51
CA ARG A 30 20.03 2.06 8.90
C ARG A 30 21.41 1.44 9.11
N GLY A 31 22.00 1.65 10.29
CA GLY A 31 23.28 1.04 10.67
C GLY A 31 24.40 2.07 10.80
N GLY A 32 25.55 1.78 10.18
CA GLY A 32 26.76 2.61 10.25
C GLY A 32 26.58 4.00 9.64
N LEU A 33 25.66 4.13 8.67
CA LEU A 33 25.19 5.40 8.15
C LEU A 33 23.66 5.46 8.28
N LYS A 34 23.13 6.59 8.74
CA LYS A 34 21.70 6.77 9.03
C LYS A 34 21.18 8.01 8.33
N ALA A 35 20.12 7.83 7.55
CA ALA A 35 19.39 8.89 6.89
C ALA A 35 17.97 8.41 6.59
N ARG A 36 17.05 9.35 6.46
CA ARG A 36 15.72 9.10 5.92
C ARG A 36 15.47 10.17 4.87
N LEU A 37 15.38 9.73 3.62
CA LEU A 37 15.18 10.57 2.46
C LEU A 37 13.74 10.39 2.01
N GLU A 38 12.92 11.41 2.18
CA GLU A 38 11.54 11.39 1.70
C GLU A 38 11.52 11.15 0.19
N ARG A 39 10.62 10.29 -0.26
CA ARG A 39 10.61 9.81 -1.63
C ARG A 39 10.31 10.93 -2.64
N THR A 40 9.62 11.99 -2.20
CA THR A 40 9.39 13.22 -2.97
C THR A 40 10.65 14.07 -3.17
N GLY A 41 11.67 13.88 -2.33
CA GLY A 41 12.98 14.54 -2.44
C GLY A 41 14.03 13.74 -3.21
N LEU A 42 13.67 12.56 -3.72
CA LEU A 42 14.57 11.74 -4.56
C LEU A 42 14.45 12.20 -6.02
N GLY A 43 15.58 12.51 -6.62
CA GLY A 43 15.73 12.85 -8.03
C GLY A 43 15.97 11.61 -8.90
N ALA A 44 16.75 11.78 -9.98
CA ALA A 44 17.04 10.70 -10.90
C ALA A 44 17.79 9.55 -10.19
N ALA A 45 17.40 8.32 -10.52
CA ALA A 45 18.05 7.11 -10.04
C ALA A 45 18.64 6.34 -11.23
N THR A 46 19.93 6.06 -11.19
CA THR A 46 20.67 5.34 -12.23
C THR A 46 21.49 4.22 -11.62
N ALA A 47 21.81 3.22 -12.44
CA ALA A 47 22.68 2.12 -12.05
C ALA A 47 23.80 1.99 -13.06
N GLN A 48 25.04 1.87 -12.58
CA GLN A 48 26.21 1.66 -13.41
C GLN A 48 27.24 0.82 -12.64
N ASP A 49 27.76 -0.22 -13.28
CA ASP A 49 28.82 -1.09 -12.73
C ASP A 49 28.47 -1.65 -11.33
N GLY A 50 27.20 -1.97 -11.10
CA GLY A 50 26.71 -2.49 -9.82
C GLY A 50 26.48 -1.43 -8.73
N VAL A 51 26.68 -0.15 -9.04
CA VAL A 51 26.44 0.97 -8.12
C VAL A 51 25.14 1.67 -8.49
N LEU A 52 24.23 1.77 -7.53
CA LEU A 52 23.05 2.62 -7.60
C LEU A 52 23.44 4.06 -7.24
N ARG A 53 23.06 5.03 -8.06
CA ARG A 53 23.19 6.46 -7.81
C ARG A 53 21.84 7.12 -7.77
N ILE A 54 21.56 7.88 -6.72
CA ILE A 54 20.31 8.63 -6.55
C ILE A 54 20.65 10.08 -6.26
N GLU A 55 20.13 10.99 -7.08
CA GLU A 55 20.21 12.42 -6.82
C GLU A 55 19.29 12.79 -5.65
N THR A 56 19.79 13.62 -4.74
CA THR A 56 19.00 14.15 -3.61
C THR A 56 19.38 15.61 -3.37
N VAL A 57 18.59 16.32 -2.56
CA VAL A 57 18.89 17.70 -2.15
C VAL A 57 20.17 17.82 -1.31
N GLU A 58 20.60 16.75 -0.65
CA GLU A 58 21.82 16.70 0.18
C GLU A 58 23.05 16.16 -0.59
N GLY A 59 22.88 15.87 -1.88
CA GLY A 59 23.91 15.32 -2.75
C GLY A 59 23.57 13.95 -3.30
N VAL A 60 24.53 13.30 -3.95
CA VAL A 60 24.33 11.98 -4.57
C VAL A 60 24.51 10.88 -3.53
N LEU A 61 23.51 10.02 -3.41
CA LEU A 61 23.62 8.75 -2.68
C LEU A 61 24.15 7.68 -3.62
N GLU A 62 25.25 7.03 -3.24
CA GLU A 62 25.79 5.88 -3.94
C GLU A 62 25.67 4.62 -3.06
N ALA A 63 25.19 3.52 -3.62
CA ALA A 63 25.08 2.24 -2.93
C ALA A 63 25.61 1.10 -3.82
N ASP A 64 26.56 0.32 -3.31
CA ASP A 64 27.14 -0.84 -4.01
C ASP A 64 26.25 -2.08 -3.88
N LEU A 65 25.37 -2.28 -4.85
CA LEU A 65 24.33 -3.31 -4.84
C LEU A 65 24.63 -4.48 -5.80
N GLY A 66 25.78 -4.44 -6.47
CA GLY A 66 26.14 -5.37 -7.54
C GLY A 66 25.00 -5.53 -8.56
N ALA A 67 24.67 -6.78 -8.90
CA ALA A 67 23.63 -7.11 -9.88
C ALA A 67 22.22 -6.57 -9.52
N ALA A 68 21.97 -6.18 -8.26
CA ALA A 68 20.67 -5.63 -7.87
C ALA A 68 20.51 -4.14 -8.22
N ALA A 69 21.59 -3.41 -8.56
CA ALA A 69 21.57 -1.96 -8.74
C ALA A 69 20.51 -1.48 -9.75
N GLU A 70 20.41 -2.14 -10.91
CA GLU A 70 19.42 -1.78 -11.94
C GLU A 70 17.98 -1.94 -11.44
N ALA A 71 17.70 -3.03 -10.73
CA ALA A 71 16.38 -3.29 -10.17
C ALA A 71 16.00 -2.26 -9.10
N TRP A 72 16.99 -1.75 -8.36
CA TRP A 72 16.81 -0.66 -7.42
C TRP A 72 16.59 0.68 -8.10
N ALA A 73 17.39 1.04 -9.12
CA ALA A 73 17.23 2.29 -9.86
C ALA A 73 15.81 2.37 -10.47
N LYS A 74 15.36 1.27 -11.09
CA LYS A 74 13.98 1.15 -11.60
C LYS A 74 12.93 1.33 -10.50
N ALA A 75 13.15 0.75 -9.32
CA ALA A 75 12.19 0.83 -8.22
C ALA A 75 12.11 2.22 -7.58
N VAL A 76 13.23 2.94 -7.51
CA VAL A 76 13.26 4.34 -7.06
C VAL A 76 12.53 5.23 -8.07
N ALA A 77 12.83 5.06 -9.36
CA ALA A 77 12.21 5.83 -10.44
C ALA A 77 10.70 5.54 -10.63
N THR A 78 10.25 4.32 -10.33
CA THR A 78 8.82 3.95 -10.46
C THR A 78 8.03 4.57 -9.32
N PRO A 79 7.05 5.47 -9.56
CA PRO A 79 6.19 6.04 -8.52
C PRO A 79 5.56 4.95 -7.62
N PRO A 80 5.31 5.26 -6.34
CA PRO A 80 4.63 4.30 -5.48
C PRO A 80 3.20 4.11 -6.01
N PRO A 81 2.61 2.91 -5.87
CA PRO A 81 1.28 2.68 -6.39
C PRO A 81 0.27 3.60 -5.71
N ASP A 82 -0.63 4.18 -6.50
CA ASP A 82 -1.74 4.96 -5.96
C ASP A 82 -2.75 4.07 -5.22
N LEU A 83 -3.76 4.68 -4.59
CA LEU A 83 -4.75 3.93 -3.83
C LEU A 83 -5.62 3.02 -4.72
N ALA A 84 -5.96 3.43 -5.93
CA ALA A 84 -6.73 2.61 -6.86
C ALA A 84 -5.96 1.34 -7.24
N GLN A 85 -4.67 1.47 -7.55
CA GLN A 85 -3.76 0.36 -7.83
C GLN A 85 -3.56 -0.54 -6.60
N LYS A 86 -3.49 0.02 -5.39
CA LYS A 86 -3.44 -0.75 -4.14
C LYS A 86 -4.72 -1.59 -3.95
N LEU A 87 -5.88 -1.03 -4.22
CA LEU A 87 -7.17 -1.72 -4.19
C LEU A 87 -7.34 -2.71 -5.36
N GLY A 88 -6.50 -2.59 -6.39
CA GLY A 88 -6.51 -3.42 -7.58
C GLY A 88 -7.61 -3.02 -8.58
N LEU A 89 -8.01 -1.75 -8.55
CA LEU A 89 -9.01 -1.17 -9.46
C LEU A 89 -8.39 -0.85 -10.81
N ARG A 90 -9.13 -1.16 -11.87
CA ARG A 90 -8.77 -0.92 -13.28
C ARG A 90 -9.97 -1.25 -14.18
N ALA A 91 -9.84 -1.01 -15.48
CA ALA A 91 -10.96 -1.10 -16.42
C ALA A 91 -11.68 -2.47 -16.44
N ASP A 92 -10.94 -3.58 -16.38
CA ASP A 92 -11.44 -4.96 -16.31
C ASP A 92 -11.84 -5.41 -14.90
N ARG A 93 -11.65 -4.54 -13.90
CA ARG A 93 -11.81 -4.87 -12.48
C ARG A 93 -12.39 -3.69 -11.71
N ARG A 94 -13.65 -3.39 -12.02
CA ARG A 94 -14.46 -2.32 -11.41
C ARG A 94 -15.03 -2.74 -10.06
N VAL A 95 -15.50 -1.76 -9.30
CA VAL A 95 -15.95 -1.95 -7.90
C VAL A 95 -17.37 -1.43 -7.70
N VAL A 96 -18.20 -2.23 -7.02
CA VAL A 96 -19.45 -1.74 -6.44
C VAL A 96 -19.16 -1.24 -5.02
N VAL A 97 -19.64 -0.04 -4.71
CA VAL A 97 -19.48 0.55 -3.39
C VAL A 97 -20.77 0.38 -2.60
N LEU A 98 -20.66 -0.18 -1.41
CA LEU A 98 -21.77 -0.42 -0.51
C LEU A 98 -21.75 0.64 0.58
N GLY A 99 -22.77 1.48 0.62
CA GLY A 99 -22.87 2.62 1.53
C GLY A 99 -22.08 3.85 1.07
N ALA A 100 -21.92 4.80 1.98
CA ALA A 100 -21.21 6.06 1.72
C ALA A 100 -19.71 5.91 2.03
N LEU A 101 -18.89 6.65 1.30
CA LEU A 101 -17.47 6.83 1.61
C LEU A 101 -17.30 8.23 2.21
N SER A 102 -16.72 8.31 3.42
CA SER A 102 -16.52 9.58 4.11
C SER A 102 -15.14 10.18 3.86
N GLY A 103 -14.14 9.33 3.55
CA GLY A 103 -12.78 9.78 3.25
C GLY A 103 -12.61 10.30 1.82
N PRO A 104 -12.09 11.53 1.61
CA PRO A 104 -11.87 12.07 0.27
C PRO A 104 -10.86 11.24 -0.54
N GLU A 105 -9.86 10.64 0.10
CA GLU A 105 -8.85 9.82 -0.57
C GLU A 105 -9.46 8.53 -1.15
N ILE A 106 -10.28 7.83 -0.36
CA ILE A 106 -10.92 6.60 -0.82
C ILE A 106 -12.01 6.90 -1.86
N ALA A 107 -12.75 8.00 -1.69
CA ALA A 107 -13.74 8.43 -2.66
C ALA A 107 -13.09 8.73 -4.01
N ALA A 108 -12.05 9.57 -4.04
CA ALA A 108 -11.34 9.92 -5.28
C ALA A 108 -10.68 8.72 -5.95
N ALA A 109 -10.12 7.78 -5.17
CA ALA A 109 -9.50 6.58 -5.72
C ALA A 109 -10.50 5.61 -6.36
N VAL A 110 -11.73 5.56 -5.84
CA VAL A 110 -12.75 4.60 -6.26
C VAL A 110 -13.64 5.15 -7.37
N ASP A 111 -13.91 6.47 -7.37
CA ASP A 111 -14.88 7.11 -8.27
C ASP A 111 -14.73 6.74 -9.76
N PRO A 112 -13.52 6.77 -10.35
CA PRO A 112 -13.33 6.43 -11.77
C PRO A 112 -13.64 4.96 -12.11
N TRP A 113 -13.67 4.09 -11.10
CA TRP A 113 -13.77 2.63 -11.25
C TRP A 113 -15.10 2.07 -10.73
N ARG A 114 -16.01 2.93 -10.25
CA ARG A 114 -17.33 2.52 -9.76
C ARG A 114 -18.11 1.79 -10.84
N ALA A 115 -18.85 0.76 -10.48
CA ALA A 115 -19.80 0.07 -11.33
C ALA A 115 -21.02 -0.36 -10.52
N GLU A 116 -22.13 -0.57 -11.22
CA GLU A 116 -23.27 -1.31 -10.68
C GLU A 116 -22.89 -2.75 -10.35
N ALA A 117 -23.64 -3.39 -9.44
CA ALA A 117 -23.34 -4.73 -8.95
C ALA A 117 -23.12 -5.77 -10.08
N GLY A 118 -23.93 -5.73 -11.15
CA GLY A 118 -23.81 -6.66 -12.28
C GLY A 118 -22.55 -6.47 -13.15
N GLY A 119 -21.86 -5.34 -13.03
CA GLY A 119 -20.61 -5.05 -13.76
C GLY A 119 -19.37 -4.95 -12.86
N ALA A 120 -19.52 -5.21 -11.56
CA ALA A 120 -18.44 -5.12 -10.60
C ALA A 120 -17.71 -6.47 -10.45
N ALA A 121 -16.39 -6.39 -10.29
CA ALA A 121 -15.54 -7.55 -10.01
C ALA A 121 -15.21 -7.67 -8.51
N MET A 122 -15.57 -6.67 -7.71
CA MET A 122 -15.38 -6.62 -6.26
C MET A 122 -16.39 -5.68 -5.61
N ALA A 123 -16.65 -5.88 -4.32
CA ALA A 123 -17.39 -4.96 -3.47
C ALA A 123 -16.43 -4.21 -2.54
N LEU A 124 -16.77 -2.98 -2.17
CA LEU A 124 -16.03 -2.17 -1.22
C LEU A 124 -16.99 -1.42 -0.29
N ALA A 125 -16.66 -1.36 1.00
CA ALA A 125 -17.40 -0.56 1.96
C ALA A 125 -16.48 0.09 3.00
N GLU A 126 -16.85 1.28 3.43
CA GLU A 126 -16.30 1.91 4.63
C GLU A 126 -17.07 1.44 5.87
N LEU A 127 -16.34 1.01 6.87
CA LEU A 127 -16.85 0.34 8.08
C LEU A 127 -16.36 1.10 9.32
N PRO A 128 -16.96 2.27 9.64
CA PRO A 128 -16.58 3.06 10.81
C PRO A 128 -16.92 2.36 12.13
N ASP A 129 -17.95 1.50 12.13
CA ASP A 129 -18.48 0.82 13.30
C ASP A 129 -19.14 -0.53 12.94
N ALA A 130 -19.47 -1.31 13.98
CA ALA A 130 -20.08 -2.62 13.84
C ALA A 130 -21.51 -2.57 13.28
N ALA A 131 -22.23 -1.47 13.48
CA ALA A 131 -23.58 -1.30 12.97
C ALA A 131 -23.57 -1.18 11.43
N THR A 132 -22.64 -0.39 10.90
CA THR A 132 -22.41 -0.26 9.46
C THR A 132 -22.00 -1.60 8.85
N PHE A 133 -21.11 -2.35 9.51
CA PHE A 133 -20.78 -3.70 9.07
C PHE A 133 -22.01 -4.62 9.04
N GLY A 134 -22.84 -4.63 10.08
CA GLY A 134 -24.05 -5.44 10.13
C GLY A 134 -25.07 -5.11 9.03
N ALA A 135 -25.15 -3.84 8.61
CA ALA A 135 -26.02 -3.41 7.51
C ALA A 135 -25.46 -3.78 6.12
N VAL A 136 -24.14 -3.64 5.93
CA VAL A 136 -23.48 -3.83 4.65
C VAL A 136 -23.21 -5.31 4.36
N TRP A 137 -22.81 -6.08 5.38
CA TRP A 137 -22.29 -7.43 5.19
C TRP A 137 -23.27 -8.38 4.48
N PRO A 138 -24.58 -8.43 4.83
CA PRO A 138 -25.52 -9.29 4.11
C PRO A 138 -25.58 -9.02 2.61
N VAL A 139 -25.43 -7.76 2.20
CA VAL A 139 -25.39 -7.36 0.78
C VAL A 139 -24.05 -7.80 0.15
N ALA A 140 -22.93 -7.54 0.81
CA ALA A 140 -21.61 -7.95 0.34
C ALA A 140 -21.50 -9.47 0.18
N GLU A 141 -22.03 -10.22 1.14
CA GLU A 141 -22.07 -11.68 1.14
C GLU A 141 -22.93 -12.22 0.00
N ALA A 142 -24.12 -11.67 -0.21
CA ALA A 142 -25.01 -12.05 -1.31
C ALA A 142 -24.40 -11.82 -2.69
N LEU A 143 -23.56 -10.78 -2.85
CA LEU A 143 -22.83 -10.54 -4.10
C LEU A 143 -21.78 -11.61 -4.39
N ALA A 144 -21.27 -12.31 -3.37
CA ALA A 144 -20.21 -13.32 -3.47
C ALA A 144 -18.96 -12.86 -4.27
N LEU A 145 -18.71 -11.55 -4.30
CA LEU A 145 -17.55 -10.93 -4.91
C LEU A 145 -16.43 -10.75 -3.87
N PRO A 146 -15.15 -10.71 -4.26
CA PRO A 146 -14.09 -10.24 -3.36
C PRO A 146 -14.49 -8.92 -2.68
N PHE A 147 -14.33 -8.84 -1.36
CA PHE A 147 -14.83 -7.73 -0.55
C PHE A 147 -13.68 -6.95 0.08
N TRP A 148 -13.63 -5.65 -0.15
CA TRP A 148 -12.76 -4.72 0.57
C TRP A 148 -13.53 -4.06 1.72
N GLY A 149 -13.12 -4.35 2.95
CA GLY A 149 -13.57 -3.61 4.14
C GLY A 149 -12.55 -2.54 4.51
N VAL A 150 -13.00 -1.29 4.62
CA VAL A 150 -12.17 -0.14 5.03
C VAL A 150 -12.50 0.22 6.48
N THR A 151 -11.58 -0.06 7.41
CA THR A 151 -11.77 0.11 8.86
C THR A 151 -10.83 1.17 9.43
N ARG A 152 -11.21 1.79 10.54
CA ARG A 152 -10.34 2.73 11.28
C ARG A 152 -9.15 2.00 11.90
N LYS A 153 -8.02 2.70 12.00
CA LYS A 153 -6.81 2.27 12.70
C LYS A 153 -6.84 2.72 14.16
N GLY A 154 -6.03 2.06 14.99
CA GLY A 154 -5.76 2.46 16.36
C GLY A 154 -6.71 1.83 17.39
N LYS A 155 -6.34 1.97 18.67
CA LYS A 155 -7.01 1.31 19.81
C LYS A 155 -8.41 1.84 20.11
N GLY A 156 -8.79 3.00 19.57
CA GLY A 156 -10.10 3.63 19.77
C GLY A 156 -11.09 3.39 18.64
N ALA A 157 -10.77 2.54 17.66
CA ALA A 157 -11.69 2.22 16.57
C ALA A 157 -12.92 1.47 17.13
N ALA A 158 -14.13 1.96 16.83
CA ALA A 158 -15.39 1.31 17.22
C ALA A 158 -15.57 -0.06 16.52
N PHE A 159 -14.89 -0.24 15.39
CA PHE A 159 -14.77 -1.51 14.68
C PHE A 159 -13.42 -1.56 13.98
N ALA A 160 -12.51 -2.39 14.49
CA ALA A 160 -11.14 -2.48 14.00
C ALA A 160 -10.98 -3.58 12.94
N GLU A 161 -9.84 -3.56 12.25
CA GLU A 161 -9.48 -4.61 11.28
C GLU A 161 -9.52 -6.02 11.90
N ALA A 162 -9.18 -6.14 13.19
CA ALA A 162 -9.21 -7.40 13.92
C ALA A 162 -10.65 -7.96 14.04
N ASP A 163 -11.63 -7.09 14.32
CA ASP A 163 -13.05 -7.46 14.42
C ASP A 163 -13.58 -7.92 13.06
N LEU A 164 -13.26 -7.16 12.01
CA LEU A 164 -13.59 -7.53 10.63
C LEU A 164 -13.00 -8.89 10.25
N ARG A 165 -11.71 -9.13 10.54
CA ARG A 165 -11.05 -10.42 10.28
C ARG A 165 -11.72 -11.56 11.03
N ALA A 166 -12.09 -11.37 12.29
CA ALA A 166 -12.77 -12.39 13.09
C ALA A 166 -14.15 -12.73 12.49
N ALA A 167 -14.96 -11.71 12.20
CA ALA A 167 -16.28 -11.88 11.61
C ALA A 167 -16.22 -12.60 10.25
N LEU A 168 -15.34 -12.15 9.36
CA LEU A 168 -15.24 -12.71 8.00
C LEU A 168 -14.65 -14.12 7.99
N ARG A 169 -13.70 -14.44 8.87
CA ARG A 169 -13.21 -15.81 9.01
C ARG A 169 -14.27 -16.76 9.54
N ALA A 170 -15.12 -16.32 10.47
CA ALA A 170 -16.26 -17.10 10.94
C ALA A 170 -17.27 -17.37 9.80
N ALA A 171 -17.39 -16.46 8.84
CA ALA A 171 -18.17 -16.63 7.62
C ALA A 171 -17.44 -17.41 6.50
N GLY A 172 -16.23 -17.94 6.74
CA GLY A 172 -15.47 -18.72 5.75
C GLY A 172 -14.69 -17.88 4.72
N TRP A 173 -14.56 -16.57 4.92
CA TRP A 173 -13.78 -15.67 4.08
C TRP A 173 -12.35 -15.53 4.61
N ILE A 174 -11.40 -15.43 3.68
CA ILE A 174 -9.97 -15.29 3.98
C ILE A 174 -9.47 -13.97 3.41
N ASP A 175 -8.68 -13.25 4.22
CA ASP A 175 -7.97 -12.06 3.78
C ASP A 175 -6.84 -12.41 2.82
N SER A 176 -6.66 -11.60 1.78
CA SER A 176 -5.66 -11.82 0.73
C SER A 176 -4.76 -10.61 0.48
N LYS A 177 -5.16 -9.42 0.94
CA LYS A 177 -4.40 -8.19 0.78
C LYS A 177 -4.85 -7.16 1.81
N THR A 178 -3.90 -6.40 2.32
CA THR A 178 -4.16 -5.23 3.17
C THR A 178 -3.35 -4.04 2.64
N CYS A 179 -3.91 -2.84 2.67
CA CYS A 179 -3.20 -1.62 2.34
C CYS A 179 -3.72 -0.42 3.13
N ALA A 180 -2.82 0.53 3.42
CA ALA A 180 -3.21 1.80 4.01
C ALA A 180 -4.00 2.65 2.99
N VAL A 181 -5.12 3.20 3.46
CA VAL A 181 -5.94 4.18 2.74
C VAL A 181 -5.47 5.60 3.11
N SER A 182 -5.35 5.85 4.41
CA SER A 182 -4.87 7.11 4.99
C SER A 182 -4.17 6.83 6.33
N PRO A 183 -3.66 7.85 7.06
CA PRO A 183 -3.11 7.65 8.41
C PRO A 183 -4.08 6.96 9.37
N ASP A 184 -5.39 7.17 9.19
CA ASP A 184 -6.44 6.68 10.09
C ASP A 184 -7.20 5.46 9.56
N TRP A 185 -7.02 5.08 8.30
CA TRP A 185 -7.83 4.04 7.66
C TRP A 185 -6.99 2.98 6.95
N THR A 186 -7.44 1.73 7.07
CA THR A 186 -6.87 0.56 6.39
C THR A 186 -7.95 -0.14 5.59
N ALA A 187 -7.62 -0.59 4.38
CA ALA A 187 -8.46 -1.48 3.59
C ALA A 187 -7.89 -2.90 3.66
N THR A 188 -8.76 -3.89 3.89
CA THR A 188 -8.42 -5.32 3.81
C THR A 188 -9.38 -6.05 2.86
N ARG A 189 -8.82 -6.83 1.95
CA ARG A 189 -9.54 -7.60 0.94
C ARG A 189 -9.74 -9.03 1.38
N PHE A 190 -10.97 -9.49 1.30
CA PHE A 190 -11.39 -10.84 1.62
C PHE A 190 -11.96 -11.53 0.38
N GLY A 191 -11.89 -12.85 0.36
CA GLY A 191 -12.60 -13.69 -0.61
C GLY A 191 -12.97 -15.02 0.02
N LEU A 192 -13.94 -15.73 -0.56
CA LEU A 192 -14.28 -17.09 -0.16
C LEU A 192 -13.08 -18.01 -0.36
N ARG A 193 -12.84 -18.87 0.64
CA ARG A 193 -11.92 -19.99 0.50
C ARG A 193 -12.48 -20.94 -0.56
N ARG A 194 -11.85 -21.00 -1.73
CA ARG A 194 -12.13 -22.04 -2.73
C ARG A 194 -11.33 -23.29 -2.42
#